data_AF-A0A101AUI5-F1
#
_entry.id   AF-A0A101AUI5-F1
#
_cell.length_a   1.000
_cell.length_b   1.000
_cell.length_c   1.000
_cell.angle_alpha   90.00
_cell.angle_beta   90.00
_cell.angle_gamma   90.00
#
_symmetry.space_group_name_H-M   'P 1'
#
loop_
_entity.id
_entity.type
_entity.pdbx_description
1 polymer ?
#
loop_
_entity_poly.entity_id
_entity_poly.type
_entity_poly.pdbx_seq_one_letter_code
_entity_poly.pdbx_strand_id
1 'polypeptide(L)'
;MTHHGNVPAGWYDDGTGTGAQRWWDGQRWTEHRTSPPYRPAPYPRAPGAQPSTPWSGYTGAPGPARGRSRKILPITLAVVAVLVVAFVTYSFFAPGDGNTEWYNEGYAAGRDGAVSLYNISGNAESACNMALLDKIKIGDSKRTRRAKELKRGCLQAVKDLGEK
;
A
#
# COMPACT_ATOMS: atom_id res chain seq x y z
N MET A 1 -5.79 8.21 31.25
CA MET A 1 -5.74 7.89 29.82
C MET A 1 -7.05 8.37 29.20
N THR A 2 -7.07 9.58 28.66
CA THR A 2 -8.26 10.11 27.98
C THR A 2 -8.38 9.42 26.62
N HIS A 3 -9.40 8.58 26.47
CA HIS A 3 -9.72 7.91 25.21
C HIS A 3 -10.26 8.98 24.25
N HIS A 4 -9.42 9.56 23.40
CA HIS A 4 -9.91 10.35 22.27
C HIS A 4 -10.65 9.35 21.37
N GLY A 5 -11.98 9.36 21.45
CA GLY A 5 -12.84 8.53 20.61
C GLY A 5 -12.50 8.81 19.15
N ASN A 6 -11.76 7.89 18.54
CA ASN A 6 -11.36 8.01 17.15
C ASN A 6 -12.62 7.87 16.30
N VAL A 7 -13.12 8.98 15.76
CA VAL A 7 -14.27 8.99 14.86
C VAL A 7 -13.85 8.26 13.58
N PRO A 8 -14.48 7.12 13.23
CA PRO A 8 -14.07 6.36 12.06
C PRO A 8 -14.32 7.16 10.79
N ALA A 9 -13.50 6.94 9.76
CA ALA A 9 -13.68 7.56 8.45
C ALA A 9 -15.08 7.23 7.89
N GLY A 10 -15.77 8.23 7.34
CA GLY A 10 -17.16 8.08 6.93
C GLY A 10 -17.84 9.36 6.44
N TRP A 11 -19.07 9.22 5.97
CA TRP A 11 -19.95 10.34 5.64
C TRP A 11 -20.71 10.79 6.87
N TYR A 12 -20.62 12.07 7.17
CA TYR A 12 -21.27 12.68 8.31
C TYR A 12 -21.97 13.98 7.87
N ASP A 13 -22.96 14.43 8.64
CA ASP A 13 -23.68 15.68 8.36
C ASP A 13 -22.70 16.86 8.32
N ASP A 14 -22.85 17.76 7.34
CA ASP A 14 -21.95 18.90 7.16
C ASP A 14 -22.28 20.10 8.05
N GLY A 15 -23.32 20.00 8.89
CA GLY A 15 -23.71 21.00 9.88
C GLY A 15 -24.39 22.23 9.28
N THR A 16 -24.60 22.27 7.96
CA THR A 16 -25.24 23.41 7.27
C THR A 16 -26.76 23.39 7.38
N GLY A 17 -27.35 22.31 7.92
CA GLY A 17 -28.79 22.12 8.01
C GLY A 17 -29.47 21.81 6.67
N THR A 18 -28.71 21.69 5.58
CA THR A 18 -29.22 21.33 4.25
C THR A 18 -29.46 19.83 4.08
N GLY A 19 -28.97 19.01 5.02
CA GLY A 19 -28.92 17.56 4.89
C GLY A 19 -27.81 17.06 3.96
N ALA A 20 -26.88 17.95 3.58
CA ALA A 20 -25.66 17.56 2.89
C ALA A 20 -24.74 16.80 3.85
N GLN A 21 -24.01 15.83 3.30
CA GLN A 21 -22.99 15.08 4.04
C GLN A 21 -21.61 15.44 3.50
N ARG A 22 -20.64 15.46 4.40
CA ARG A 22 -19.22 15.67 4.11
C ARG A 22 -18.42 14.44 4.52
N TRP A 23 -17.33 14.17 3.81
CA TRP A 23 -16.47 13.04 4.12
C TRP A 23 -15.43 13.39 5.19
N TRP A 24 -15.36 12.57 6.23
CA TRP A 24 -14.33 12.56 7.27
C TRP A 24 -13.34 11.42 6.99
N ASP A 25 -12.04 11.70 6.96
CA ASP A 25 -11.00 10.69 6.65
C ASP A 25 -10.44 9.97 7.89
N GLY A 26 -10.95 10.26 9.09
CA GLY A 26 -10.42 9.77 10.36
C GLY A 26 -9.53 10.78 11.08
N GLN A 27 -9.11 11.87 10.43
CA GLN A 27 -8.26 12.91 10.99
C GLN A 27 -8.78 14.32 10.71
N ARG A 28 -9.37 14.56 9.54
CA ARG A 28 -9.93 15.84 9.10
C ARG A 28 -11.12 15.66 8.15
N TRP A 29 -11.89 16.74 7.99
CA TRP A 29 -12.90 16.83 6.95
C TRP A 29 -12.24 17.08 5.58
N THR A 30 -12.69 16.35 4.56
CA THR A 30 -12.21 16.50 3.18
C THR A 30 -13.16 17.35 2.34
N GLU A 31 -12.77 17.67 1.10
CA GLU A 31 -13.58 18.50 0.20
C GLU A 31 -14.77 17.76 -0.43
N HIS A 32 -14.82 16.43 -0.31
CA HIS A 32 -15.92 15.63 -0.84
C HIS A 32 -17.23 15.92 -0.09
N ARG A 33 -18.24 16.39 -0.82
CA ARG A 33 -19.59 16.66 -0.33
C ARG A 33 -20.62 15.95 -1.21
N THR A 34 -21.66 15.39 -0.60
CA THR A 34 -22.85 14.95 -1.35
C THR A 34 -23.86 16.09 -1.40
N SER A 35 -24.51 16.26 -2.55
CA SER A 35 -25.66 17.16 -2.66
C SER A 35 -26.84 16.58 -1.88
N PRO A 36 -27.63 17.39 -1.14
CA PRO A 36 -28.84 16.91 -0.50
C PRO A 36 -29.81 16.38 -1.56
N PRO A 37 -30.62 15.36 -1.23
CA PRO A 37 -31.60 14.83 -2.16
C PRO A 37 -32.57 15.94 -2.58
N TYR A 38 -32.86 16.02 -3.88
CA TYR A 38 -33.83 16.98 -4.42
C TYR A 38 -35.19 16.76 -3.74
N ARG A 39 -35.58 17.71 -2.89
CA ARG A 39 -36.90 17.72 -2.28
C ARG A 39 -37.83 18.45 -3.26
N PRO A 40 -38.83 17.77 -3.86
CA PRO A 40 -39.76 18.45 -4.75
C PRO A 40 -40.44 19.59 -3.97
N ALA A 41 -40.55 20.75 -4.62
CA ALA A 41 -41.20 21.91 -4.03
C ALA A 41 -42.61 21.55 -3.55
N PRO A 42 -43.06 22.06 -2.39
CA PRO A 42 -44.46 21.94 -1.99
C PRO A 42 -45.33 22.53 -3.11
N TYR A 43 -46.25 21.72 -3.61
CA TYR A 43 -47.23 22.16 -4.61
C TYR A 43 -47.99 23.38 -4.05
N PRO A 44 -48.21 24.44 -4.85
CA PRO A 44 -49.01 25.56 -4.43
C PRO A 44 -50.41 25.06 -4.05
N ARG A 45 -50.83 25.37 -2.83
CA ARG A 45 -52.14 25.01 -2.29
C ARG A 45 -53.20 25.70 -3.17
N ALA A 46 -53.91 24.92 -3.98
CA ALA A 46 -55.07 25.42 -4.70
C ALA A 46 -56.08 25.97 -3.68
N PRO A 47 -56.60 27.20 -3.85
CA PRO A 47 -57.67 27.71 -3.02
C PRO A 47 -58.97 26.98 -3.41
N GLY A 48 -59.44 26.08 -2.54
CA GLY A 48 -60.72 25.39 -2.72
C GLY A 48 -60.63 23.88 -2.53
N ALA A 49 -60.39 23.44 -1.29
CA ALA A 49 -60.66 22.05 -0.91
C ALA A 49 -61.73 22.08 0.18
N GLN A 50 -62.96 21.77 -0.21
CA GLN A 50 -64.05 21.45 0.72
C GLN A 50 -63.67 20.20 1.54
N PRO A 51 -64.15 20.06 2.78
CA PRO A 51 -63.88 18.88 3.60
C PRO A 51 -64.60 17.67 3.01
N SER A 52 -63.88 16.83 2.27
CA SER A 52 -64.34 15.50 1.90
C SER A 52 -64.13 14.53 3.08
N THR A 53 -65.20 13.80 3.37
CA THR A 53 -65.36 12.75 4.39
C THR A 53 -64.19 11.76 4.49
N PRO A 54 -63.89 11.23 5.69
CA PRO A 54 -62.83 10.24 5.87
C PRO A 54 -63.29 8.88 5.31
N TRP A 55 -62.85 8.57 4.09
CA TRP A 55 -62.94 7.22 3.54
C TRP A 55 -61.96 6.32 4.31
N SER A 56 -62.54 5.52 5.21
CA SER A 56 -61.87 4.40 5.87
C SER A 56 -61.77 3.25 4.88
N GLY A 57 -60.61 3.11 4.24
CA GLY A 57 -60.38 2.08 3.22
C GLY A 57 -58.93 2.07 2.75
N TYR A 58 -58.02 1.64 3.63
CA TYR A 58 -56.66 1.31 3.22
C TYR A 58 -56.68 0.04 2.37
N THR A 59 -56.16 0.12 1.14
CA THR A 59 -55.02 -0.71 0.74
C THR A 59 -54.11 0.17 -0.12
N GLY A 60 -53.02 0.67 0.48
CA GLY A 60 -52.00 1.39 -0.24
C GLY A 60 -51.46 0.54 -1.38
N ALA A 61 -51.37 1.13 -2.57
CA ALA A 61 -50.69 0.51 -3.70
C ALA A 61 -49.28 0.06 -3.27
N PRO A 62 -48.80 -1.11 -3.70
CA PRO A 62 -47.42 -1.50 -3.45
C PRO A 62 -46.52 -0.44 -4.10
N GLY A 63 -45.82 0.33 -3.27
CA GLY A 63 -44.82 1.28 -3.76
C GLY A 63 -43.76 0.53 -4.59
N PRO A 64 -43.17 1.16 -5.61
CA PRO A 64 -42.14 0.52 -6.41
C PRO A 64 -41.02 0.06 -5.46
N ALA A 65 -40.80 -1.26 -5.41
CA ALA A 65 -39.71 -1.84 -4.65
C ALA A 65 -38.41 -1.17 -5.10
N ARG A 66 -37.80 -0.41 -4.20
CA ARG A 66 -36.56 0.32 -4.43
C ARG A 66 -35.48 -0.74 -4.70
N GLY A 67 -35.17 -0.96 -5.97
CA GLY A 67 -34.18 -1.92 -6.41
C GLY A 67 -32.81 -1.56 -5.84
N ARG A 68 -32.44 -2.20 -4.73
CA ARG A 68 -31.10 -2.11 -4.14
C ARG A 68 -30.11 -2.63 -5.19
N SER A 69 -29.40 -1.71 -5.85
CA SER A 69 -28.43 -2.04 -6.90
C SER A 69 -27.28 -2.86 -6.30
N ARG A 70 -27.40 -4.19 -6.38
CA ARG A 70 -26.42 -5.20 -5.92
C ARG A 70 -25.10 -5.22 -6.73
N LYS A 71 -24.76 -4.14 -7.45
CA LYS A 71 -23.58 -4.09 -8.34
C LYS A 71 -22.29 -3.60 -7.68
N ILE A 72 -22.31 -3.23 -6.39
CA ILE A 72 -21.11 -2.78 -5.66
C ILE A 72 -20.37 -3.94 -4.98
N LEU A 73 -21.04 -5.08 -4.76
CA LEU A 73 -20.45 -6.27 -4.11
C LEU A 73 -19.43 -7.07 -4.98
N PRO A 74 -19.57 -7.20 -6.32
CA PRO A 74 -18.64 -8.05 -7.08
C PRO A 74 -17.29 -7.39 -7.37
N ILE A 75 -17.22 -6.05 -7.40
CA ILE A 75 -15.98 -5.32 -7.76
C ILE A 75 -14.96 -5.36 -6.62
N THR A 76 -15.41 -5.20 -5.37
CA THR A 76 -14.53 -5.28 -4.19
C THR A 76 -13.95 -6.68 -4.02
N LEU A 77 -14.75 -7.73 -4.22
CA LEU A 77 -14.28 -9.12 -4.21
C LEU A 77 -13.26 -9.39 -5.32
N ALA A 78 -13.49 -8.87 -6.53
CA ALA A 78 -12.54 -9.02 -7.64
C ALA A 78 -11.20 -8.34 -7.34
N VAL A 79 -11.22 -7.11 -6.80
CA VAL A 79 -9.98 -6.39 -6.43
C VAL A 79 -9.23 -7.11 -5.33
N VAL A 80 -9.92 -7.56 -4.27
CA VAL A 80 -9.30 -8.33 -3.19
C VAL A 80 -8.73 -9.64 -3.71
N ALA A 81 -9.44 -10.36 -4.59
CA ALA A 81 -8.94 -11.58 -5.20
C ALA A 81 -7.67 -11.32 -6.03
N VAL A 82 -7.63 -10.25 -6.83
CA VAL A 82 -6.44 -9.86 -7.60
C VAL A 82 -5.27 -9.50 -6.67
N LEU A 83 -5.51 -8.75 -5.60
CA LEU A 83 -4.47 -8.40 -4.63
C LEU A 83 -3.93 -9.63 -3.89
N VAL A 84 -4.81 -10.55 -3.49
CA VAL A 84 -4.41 -11.82 -2.84
C VAL A 84 -3.60 -12.68 -3.81
N VAL A 85 -4.04 -12.82 -5.06
CA VAL A 85 -3.30 -13.56 -6.08
C VAL A 85 -1.94 -12.92 -6.34
N ALA A 86 -1.87 -11.59 -6.47
CA ALA A 86 -0.61 -10.87 -6.64
C ALA A 86 0.34 -11.04 -5.44
N PHE A 87 -0.20 -11.04 -4.21
CA PHE A 87 0.58 -11.25 -3.00
C PHE A 87 1.09 -12.70 -2.90
N VAL A 88 0.25 -13.68 -3.23
CA VAL A 88 0.61 -15.11 -3.25
C VAL A 88 1.67 -15.35 -4.33
N THR A 89 1.47 -14.88 -5.56
CA THR A 89 2.48 -15.02 -6.62
C THR A 89 3.77 -14.31 -6.25
N TYR A 90 3.72 -13.12 -5.67
CA TYR A 90 4.91 -12.44 -5.15
C TYR A 90 5.60 -13.28 -4.06
N SER A 91 4.87 -13.86 -3.12
CA SER A 91 5.47 -14.65 -2.03
C SER A 91 6.13 -15.94 -2.51
N PHE A 92 5.60 -16.57 -3.56
CA PHE A 92 6.17 -17.81 -4.13
C PHE A 92 7.22 -17.56 -5.23
N PHE A 93 7.12 -16.45 -5.97
CA PHE A 93 8.00 -16.13 -7.10
C PHE A 93 8.89 -14.90 -6.88
N ALA A 94 8.91 -14.31 -5.68
CA ALA A 94 9.89 -13.29 -5.33
C ALA A 94 11.30 -13.87 -5.54
N PRO A 95 12.14 -13.23 -6.38
CA PRO A 95 13.54 -13.58 -6.47
C PRO A 95 14.16 -13.39 -5.10
N GLY A 96 14.65 -14.47 -4.50
CA GLY A 96 15.32 -14.43 -3.21
C GLY A 96 16.36 -13.30 -3.15
N ASP A 97 16.38 -12.66 -1.99
CA ASP A 97 17.27 -11.66 -1.40
C ASP A 97 18.78 -11.97 -1.46
N GLY A 98 19.18 -12.99 -2.23
CA GLY A 98 20.57 -13.37 -2.45
C GLY A 98 21.45 -12.24 -2.95
N ASN A 99 20.91 -11.21 -3.62
CA ASN A 99 21.70 -10.04 -4.02
C ASN A 99 22.26 -9.28 -2.81
N THR A 100 21.46 -9.10 -1.75
CA THR A 100 21.87 -8.40 -0.54
C THR A 100 22.72 -9.32 0.35
N GLU A 101 22.40 -10.62 0.39
CA GLU A 101 23.21 -11.61 1.12
C GLU A 101 24.64 -11.71 0.57
N TRP A 102 24.80 -11.84 -0.75
CA TRP A 102 26.12 -11.91 -1.39
C TRP A 102 26.92 -10.61 -1.24
N TYR A 103 26.23 -9.46 -1.24
CA TYR A 103 26.87 -8.19 -0.96
C TYR A 103 27.43 -8.16 0.48
N ASN A 104 26.61 -8.55 1.45
CA ASN A 104 27.00 -8.58 2.87
C ASN A 104 28.14 -9.58 3.12
N GLU A 105 28.09 -10.76 2.48
CA GLU A 105 29.17 -11.75 2.54
C GLU A 105 30.48 -11.19 1.96
N GLY A 106 30.39 -10.45 0.85
CA GLY A 106 31.53 -9.77 0.23
C GLY A 106 32.12 -8.70 1.16
N TYR A 107 31.26 -7.91 1.80
CA TYR A 107 31.69 -6.88 2.76
C TYR A 107 32.41 -7.49 3.97
N ALA A 108 31.91 -8.61 4.50
CA ALA A 108 32.58 -9.34 5.58
C ALA A 108 33.97 -9.85 5.16
N ALA A 109 34.07 -10.49 3.99
CA ALA A 109 35.37 -10.94 3.45
C ALA A 109 36.36 -9.78 3.25
N GLY A 110 35.85 -8.61 2.84
CA GLY A 110 36.66 -7.41 2.70
C GLY A 110 37.24 -6.93 4.03
N ARG A 111 36.39 -6.87 5.07
CA ARG A 111 36.79 -6.51 6.43
C ARG A 111 37.79 -7.48 7.04
N ASP A 112 37.56 -8.79 6.89
CA ASP A 112 38.32 -9.82 7.59
C ASP A 112 39.68 -10.12 6.95
N GLY A 113 39.81 -9.94 5.62
CA GLY A 113 41.04 -10.28 4.89
C GLY A 113 41.54 -9.20 3.94
N ALA A 114 40.65 -8.56 3.16
CA ALA A 114 41.09 -7.66 2.10
C ALA A 114 41.67 -6.34 2.63
N VAL A 115 41.19 -5.79 3.75
CA VAL A 115 41.75 -4.56 4.33
C VAL A 115 43.23 -4.75 4.70
N SER A 116 43.57 -5.90 5.32
CA SER A 116 44.97 -6.20 5.64
C SER A 116 45.85 -6.32 4.39
N LEU A 117 45.32 -6.95 3.34
CA LEU A 117 46.04 -7.08 2.06
C LEU A 117 46.15 -5.74 1.32
N TYR A 118 45.15 -4.86 1.45
CA TYR A 118 45.17 -3.51 0.89
C TYR A 118 46.25 -2.66 1.54
N ASN A 119 46.39 -2.72 2.87
CA ASN A 119 47.43 -1.96 3.58
C ASN A 119 48.86 -2.37 3.18
N ILE A 120 49.05 -3.61 2.70
CA ILE A 120 50.35 -4.12 2.22
C ILE A 120 50.54 -3.84 0.72
N SER A 121 49.52 -4.09 -0.10
CA SER A 121 49.62 -4.02 -1.57
C SER A 121 49.30 -2.66 -2.17
N GLY A 122 48.61 -1.78 -1.43
CA GLY A 122 48.05 -0.52 -1.90
C GLY A 122 46.92 -0.66 -2.94
N ASN A 123 46.49 -1.88 -3.27
CA ASN A 123 45.51 -2.12 -4.33
C ASN A 123 44.34 -2.99 -3.83
N ALA A 124 43.17 -2.35 -3.74
CA ALA A 124 41.94 -2.95 -3.23
C ALA A 124 41.43 -4.11 -4.12
N GLU A 125 41.66 -4.05 -5.43
CA GLU A 125 41.17 -5.07 -6.35
C GLU A 125 41.92 -6.38 -6.21
N SER A 126 43.25 -6.31 -6.08
CA SER A 126 44.09 -7.48 -5.79
C SER A 126 43.80 -8.07 -4.42
N ALA A 127 43.64 -7.21 -3.40
CA ALA A 127 43.27 -7.63 -2.05
C ALA A 127 41.94 -8.37 -2.02
N CYS A 128 40.91 -7.84 -2.68
CA CYS A 128 39.61 -8.48 -2.77
C CYS A 128 39.61 -9.75 -3.62
N ASN A 129 40.37 -9.79 -4.72
CA ASN A 129 40.51 -11.01 -5.51
C ASN A 129 41.09 -12.15 -4.67
N MET A 130 42.09 -11.87 -3.81
CA MET A 130 42.69 -12.86 -2.91
C MET A 130 41.75 -13.28 -1.78
N ALA A 131 41.09 -12.31 -1.12
CA ALA A 131 40.17 -12.58 -0.01
C ALA A 131 38.93 -13.39 -0.44
N LEU A 132 38.54 -13.32 -1.71
CA LEU A 132 37.37 -14.02 -2.26
C LEU A 132 37.71 -15.36 -2.91
N LEU A 133 38.98 -15.80 -2.93
CA LEU A 133 39.38 -17.06 -3.60
C LEU A 133 38.68 -18.30 -3.04
N ASP A 134 38.52 -18.39 -1.72
CA ASP A 134 37.84 -19.51 -1.07
C ASP A 134 36.30 -19.46 -1.27
N LYS A 135 35.76 -18.24 -1.43
CA LYS A 135 34.31 -18.02 -1.57
C LYS A 135 33.81 -18.19 -3.01
N ILE A 136 34.64 -17.87 -4.00
CA ILE A 136 34.33 -18.05 -5.43
C ILE A 136 34.89 -19.41 -5.86
N LYS A 137 34.03 -20.44 -5.86
CA LYS A 137 34.42 -21.78 -6.32
C LYS A 137 34.97 -21.71 -7.75
N ILE A 138 35.97 -22.54 -8.06
CA ILE A 138 36.68 -22.59 -9.36
C ILE A 138 35.74 -22.82 -10.58
N GLY A 139 34.50 -23.30 -10.37
CA GLY A 139 33.46 -23.45 -11.40
C GLY A 139 32.50 -22.26 -11.57
N ASP A 140 32.53 -21.28 -10.67
CA ASP A 140 31.69 -20.07 -10.74
C ASP A 140 32.37 -19.05 -11.67
N SER A 141 31.81 -18.81 -12.85
CA SER A 141 32.41 -17.84 -13.76
C SER A 141 32.41 -16.44 -13.11
N LYS A 142 33.47 -15.64 -13.31
CA LYS A 142 33.53 -14.22 -12.88
C LYS A 142 32.35 -13.36 -13.39
N ARG A 143 31.49 -13.89 -14.26
CA ARG A 143 30.31 -13.23 -14.82
C ARG A 143 29.02 -13.51 -14.06
N THR A 144 29.00 -14.42 -13.09
CA THR A 144 27.80 -14.68 -12.29
C THR A 144 27.45 -13.45 -11.44
N ARG A 145 26.14 -13.20 -11.25
CA ARG A 145 25.67 -12.08 -10.42
C ARG A 145 26.26 -12.15 -9.00
N ARG A 146 26.41 -13.36 -8.47
CA ARG A 146 27.04 -13.65 -7.18
C ARG A 146 28.46 -13.11 -7.07
N ALA A 147 29.33 -13.45 -8.03
CA ALA A 147 30.72 -12.98 -8.02
C ALA A 147 30.81 -11.45 -8.10
N LYS A 148 29.89 -10.80 -8.84
CA LYS A 148 29.83 -9.34 -8.92
C LYS A 148 29.42 -8.69 -7.60
N GLU A 149 28.39 -9.20 -6.94
CA GLU A 149 27.93 -8.64 -5.66
C GLU A 149 28.93 -8.89 -4.52
N LEU A 150 29.55 -10.07 -4.47
CA LEU A 150 30.67 -10.36 -3.54
C LEU A 150 31.82 -9.36 -3.73
N LYS A 151 32.25 -9.13 -4.98
CA LYS A 151 33.32 -8.18 -5.28
C LYS A 151 32.94 -6.75 -4.90
N ARG A 152 31.70 -6.33 -5.19
CA ARG A 152 31.17 -5.00 -4.81
C ARG A 152 31.21 -4.80 -3.30
N GLY A 153 30.72 -5.76 -2.52
CA GLY A 153 30.75 -5.71 -1.06
C GLY A 153 32.17 -5.60 -0.53
N CYS A 154 33.10 -6.43 -1.04
CA CYS A 154 34.49 -6.41 -0.60
C CYS A 154 35.19 -5.07 -0.86
N LEU A 155 35.04 -4.53 -2.07
CA LEU A 155 35.62 -3.23 -2.43
C LEU A 155 35.06 -2.11 -1.55
N GLN A 156 33.77 -2.16 -1.22
CA GLN A 156 33.17 -1.18 -0.33
C GLN A 156 33.79 -1.25 1.08
N ALA A 157 33.98 -2.46 1.64
CA ALA A 157 34.61 -2.62 2.95
C ALA A 157 36.05 -2.09 2.99
N VAL A 158 36.85 -2.35 1.94
CA VAL A 158 38.22 -1.81 1.85
C VAL A 158 38.22 -0.29 1.76
N LYS A 159 37.28 0.28 1.01
CA LYS A 159 37.14 1.74 0.93
C LYS A 159 36.78 2.35 2.29
N ASP A 160 35.82 1.76 3.01
CA ASP A 160 35.34 2.31 4.28
C ASP A 160 36.32 2.15 5.45
N LEU A 161 37.17 1.12 5.40
CA LEU A 161 38.04 0.70 6.51
C LEU A 161 39.54 0.83 6.23
N GLY A 162 39.96 0.87 4.96
CA GLY A 162 41.36 1.02 4.56
C GLY A 162 41.84 2.47 4.49
N GLU A 163 40.92 3.44 4.41
CA GLU A 163 41.26 4.88 4.45
C GLU A 163 41.30 5.45 5.89
N LYS A 164 41.13 4.60 6.91
CA LYS A 164 41.18 4.97 8.33
C LYS A 164 42.50 4.55 8.96
#